data_AF-A0A7C5TGG6-F1
#
_entry.id   AF-A0A7C5TGG6-F1
#
_cell.length_a   1.000
_cell.length_b   1.000
_cell.length_c   1.000
_cell.angle_alpha   90.00
_cell.angle_beta   90.00
_cell.angle_gamma   90.00
#
_symmetry.space_group_name_H-M   'P 1'
#
loop_
_entity.id
_entity.type
_entity.pdbx_description
1 polymer ?
#
loop_
_entity_poly.entity_id
_entity_poly.type
_entity_poly.pdbx_seq_one_letter_code
_entity_poly.pdbx_strand_id
1 'polypeptide(L)'
;MGEELQCMEDNGEAWVEVRVLRFRVGVGNYGRLLERLVGLGYRVERSRSYTWVVARKPCSEAVSEVARVVEEVMSEEEEGRARSAECNPADTQDIANSVVNRVSGLIPSLKDVVDEVAVNLEAGNHVMLLGGPGSGKTLILDAIYEASSNPLYINMADASAAGIEDLVIEAGCFDVILLDEVDKAKNVALSPLLQLLDHGGKLRITKSGKTTVIETPWVRAVAAANPFNPRLRASNWWMPLMDRFVPIEVPQPSVDEIVAFMSKVANTEIPSWVRELIEKYIDALTLRKAEQIAKYVATSLRRGRSEDVIKARVERILQTTRAIATKIK
;
A
#
# COMPACT_ATOMS: atom_id res chain seq x y z
N MET A 1 2.23 -32.49 -5.27
CA MET A 1 1.68 -31.15 -4.96
C MET A 1 2.40 -30.66 -3.71
N GLY A 2 3.48 -29.91 -3.86
CA GLY A 2 4.41 -29.62 -2.77
C GLY A 2 5.17 -28.34 -3.04
N GLU A 3 4.44 -27.24 -3.24
CA GLU A 3 5.05 -25.94 -2.98
C GLU A 3 4.93 -25.73 -1.47
N GLU A 4 6.07 -25.56 -0.80
CA GLU A 4 6.15 -25.30 0.64
C GLU A 4 5.52 -23.94 0.90
N LEU A 5 4.20 -23.92 1.09
CA LEU A 5 3.55 -22.83 1.83
C LEU A 5 4.32 -22.71 3.14
N GLN A 6 5.06 -21.62 3.29
CA GLN A 6 5.84 -21.40 4.49
C GLN A 6 4.86 -21.25 5.63
N CYS A 7 5.02 -22.09 6.66
CA CYS A 7 4.21 -22.03 7.85
C CYS A 7 5.09 -21.86 9.07
N MET A 8 4.72 -20.90 9.93
CA MET A 8 5.35 -20.66 11.22
C MET A 8 4.30 -20.84 12.31
N GLU A 9 4.64 -21.54 13.39
CA GLU A 9 3.81 -21.58 14.59
C GLU A 9 4.31 -20.55 15.59
N ASP A 10 3.42 -19.66 16.04
CA ASP A 10 3.71 -18.70 17.11
C ASP A 10 2.49 -18.61 18.05
N ASN A 11 2.73 -18.78 19.35
CA ASN A 11 1.70 -18.74 20.40
C ASN A 11 0.47 -19.64 20.16
N GLY A 12 0.66 -20.81 19.52
CA GLY A 12 -0.44 -21.74 19.19
C GLY A 12 -1.28 -21.33 17.99
N GLU A 13 -0.84 -20.32 17.24
CA GLU A 13 -1.39 -19.92 15.95
C GLU A 13 -0.46 -20.33 14.82
N ALA A 14 -1.01 -20.92 13.76
CA ALA A 14 -0.30 -21.16 12.51
C ALA A 14 -0.40 -19.93 11.62
N TRP A 15 0.76 -19.47 11.16
CA TRP A 15 0.93 -18.38 10.22
C TRP A 15 1.35 -18.99 8.88
N VAL A 16 0.46 -18.97 7.89
CA VAL A 16 0.73 -19.54 6.55
C VAL A 16 0.96 -18.41 5.54
N GLU A 17 2.10 -18.40 4.84
CA GLU A 17 2.41 -17.42 3.82
C GLU A 17 1.64 -17.75 2.54
N VAL A 18 0.68 -16.89 2.18
CA VAL A 18 -0.20 -17.11 1.01
C VAL A 18 0.11 -16.17 -0.15
N ARG A 19 0.97 -15.17 0.04
CA ARG A 19 1.28 -14.19 -1.02
C ARG A 19 1.75 -14.85 -2.32
N VAL A 20 2.56 -15.90 -2.21
CA VAL A 20 3.09 -16.67 -3.35
C VAL A 20 1.98 -17.26 -4.21
N LEU A 21 0.82 -17.56 -3.62
CA LEU A 21 -0.33 -18.12 -4.32
C LEU A 21 -0.95 -17.12 -5.30
N ARG A 22 -0.74 -15.81 -5.14
CA ARG A 22 -1.27 -14.79 -6.05
C ARG A 22 -0.87 -15.02 -7.51
N PHE A 23 0.35 -15.52 -7.77
CA PHE A 23 0.80 -15.85 -9.12
C PHE A 23 0.16 -17.12 -9.68
N ARG A 24 -0.29 -18.01 -8.80
CA ARG A 24 -0.90 -19.28 -9.16
C ARG A 24 -2.39 -19.13 -9.42
N VAL A 25 -3.10 -18.43 -8.53
CA VAL A 25 -4.54 -18.23 -8.65
C VAL A 25 -4.91 -17.02 -9.51
N GLY A 26 -3.98 -16.10 -9.74
CA GLY A 26 -4.27 -14.82 -10.41
C GLY A 26 -4.85 -13.78 -9.45
N VAL A 27 -4.74 -12.49 -9.80
CA VAL A 27 -5.06 -11.37 -8.89
C VAL A 27 -6.52 -11.40 -8.42
N GLY A 28 -7.47 -11.71 -9.29
CA GLY A 28 -8.89 -11.70 -8.95
C GLY A 28 -9.35 -12.87 -8.10
N ASN A 29 -8.83 -14.07 -8.37
CA ASN A 29 -9.12 -15.23 -7.52
C ASN A 29 -8.36 -15.18 -6.19
N TYR A 30 -7.27 -14.42 -6.12
CA TYR A 30 -6.55 -14.23 -4.87
C TYR A 30 -7.40 -13.54 -3.81
N GLY A 31 -8.23 -12.55 -4.20
CA GLY A 31 -9.22 -11.95 -3.30
C GLY A 31 -10.22 -12.99 -2.76
N ARG A 32 -10.81 -13.79 -3.66
CA ARG A 32 -11.76 -14.86 -3.29
C ARG A 32 -11.15 -15.91 -2.37
N LEU A 33 -9.89 -16.29 -2.63
CA LEU A 33 -9.13 -17.19 -1.77
C LEU A 33 -9.07 -16.63 -0.34
N LEU A 34 -8.70 -15.35 -0.19
CA LEU A 34 -8.64 -14.72 1.13
C LEU A 34 -10.02 -14.63 1.80
N GLU A 35 -11.07 -14.27 1.07
CA GLU A 35 -12.44 -14.22 1.58
C GLU A 35 -12.92 -15.58 2.09
N ARG A 36 -12.64 -16.66 1.35
CA ARG A 36 -12.98 -18.02 1.81
C ARG A 36 -12.22 -18.40 3.08
N LEU A 37 -10.93 -18.09 3.14
CA LEU A 37 -10.13 -18.35 4.33
C LEU A 37 -10.67 -17.58 5.53
N VAL A 38 -11.07 -16.31 5.36
CA VAL A 38 -11.77 -15.54 6.39
C VAL A 38 -13.08 -16.21 6.82
N GLY A 39 -13.88 -16.70 5.87
CA GLY A 39 -15.09 -17.46 6.15
C GLY A 39 -14.86 -18.75 6.94
N LEU A 40 -13.68 -19.35 6.82
CA LEU A 40 -13.23 -20.52 7.59
C LEU A 40 -12.59 -20.15 8.95
N GLY A 41 -12.64 -18.87 9.33
CA GLY A 41 -12.13 -18.38 10.61
C GLY A 41 -10.63 -18.03 10.61
N TYR A 42 -9.99 -17.91 9.45
CA TYR A 42 -8.65 -17.37 9.37
C TYR A 42 -8.67 -15.84 9.49
N ARG A 43 -7.62 -15.30 10.10
CA ARG A 43 -7.35 -13.86 10.12
C ARG A 43 -6.30 -13.54 9.06
N VAL A 44 -6.53 -12.53 8.24
CA VAL A 44 -5.57 -12.09 7.22
C VAL A 44 -4.67 -11.00 7.80
N GLU A 45 -3.37 -11.23 7.73
CA GLU A 45 -2.32 -10.29 8.15
C GLU A 45 -1.45 -9.96 6.93
N ARG A 46 -1.43 -8.70 6.49
CA ARG A 46 -0.81 -8.36 5.20
C ARG A 46 -0.09 -7.03 5.19
N SER A 47 0.79 -6.90 4.23
CA SER A 47 1.45 -5.66 3.84
C SER A 47 1.79 -5.70 2.35
N ARG A 48 2.47 -4.67 1.83
CA ARG A 48 3.02 -4.72 0.46
C ARG A 48 4.07 -5.82 0.25
N SER A 49 4.69 -6.34 1.31
CA SER A 49 5.76 -7.33 1.23
C SER A 49 5.36 -8.75 1.59
N TYR A 50 4.22 -8.96 2.26
CA TYR A 50 3.78 -10.28 2.68
C TYR A 50 2.25 -10.38 2.77
N THR A 51 1.75 -11.59 2.79
CA THR A 51 0.36 -11.89 3.18
C THR A 51 0.38 -13.22 3.91
N TRP A 52 0.01 -13.17 5.18
CA TRP A 52 -0.15 -14.31 6.07
C TRP A 52 -1.63 -14.54 6.32
N VAL A 53 -2.03 -15.80 6.42
CA VAL A 53 -3.29 -16.18 7.05
C VAL A 53 -2.98 -16.88 8.36
N VAL A 54 -3.70 -16.48 9.41
CA VAL A 54 -3.44 -16.85 10.79
C VAL A 54 -4.65 -17.58 11.34
N ALA A 55 -4.45 -18.77 11.92
CA ALA A 55 -5.50 -19.53 12.57
C ALA A 55 -5.00 -20.31 13.78
N ARG A 56 -5.89 -20.53 14.75
CA ARG A 56 -5.62 -21.35 15.95
C ARG A 56 -5.73 -22.84 15.63
N LYS A 57 -4.78 -23.34 14.85
CA LYS A 57 -4.64 -24.76 14.50
C LYS A 57 -3.17 -25.08 14.15
N PRO A 58 -2.75 -26.34 14.16
CA PRO A 58 -1.38 -26.73 13.78
C PRO A 58 -1.06 -26.37 12.33
N CYS A 59 0.20 -26.09 12.04
CA CYS A 59 0.66 -25.72 10.69
C CYS A 59 0.30 -26.74 9.62
N SER A 60 0.40 -28.04 9.94
CA SER A 60 0.06 -29.12 9.00
C SER A 60 -1.40 -29.09 8.57
N GLU A 61 -2.31 -28.81 9.51
CA GLU A 61 -3.75 -28.67 9.26
C GLU A 61 -4.02 -27.38 8.48
N ALA A 62 -3.42 -26.26 8.92
CA ALA A 62 -3.61 -24.96 8.28
C ALA A 62 -3.16 -24.96 6.81
N VAL A 63 -1.98 -25.52 6.52
CA VAL A 63 -1.43 -25.63 5.16
C VAL A 63 -2.30 -26.54 4.30
N SER A 64 -2.77 -27.67 4.84
CA SER A 64 -3.62 -28.60 4.11
C SER A 64 -4.97 -27.97 3.74
N GLU A 65 -5.57 -27.21 4.65
CA GLU A 65 -6.82 -26.51 4.40
C GLU A 65 -6.64 -25.36 3.40
N VAL A 66 -5.57 -24.56 3.53
CA VAL A 66 -5.24 -23.53 2.53
C VAL A 66 -5.06 -24.15 1.14
N ALA A 67 -4.32 -25.24 1.03
CA ALA A 67 -4.13 -25.95 -0.23
C ALA A 67 -5.46 -26.45 -0.82
N ARG A 68 -6.37 -26.97 0.02
CA ARG A 68 -7.72 -27.38 -0.42
C ARG A 68 -8.51 -26.19 -0.98
N VAL A 69 -8.53 -25.06 -0.28
CA VAL A 69 -9.26 -23.86 -0.75
C VAL A 69 -8.66 -23.33 -2.06
N VAL A 70 -7.33 -23.39 -2.24
CA VAL A 70 -6.69 -23.03 -3.52
C VAL A 70 -7.22 -23.89 -4.65
N GLU A 71 -7.24 -25.21 -4.48
CA GLU A 71 -7.76 -26.12 -5.52
C GLU A 71 -9.25 -25.88 -5.81
N GLU A 72 -10.06 -25.62 -4.77
CA GLU A 72 -11.47 -25.25 -4.95
C GLU A 72 -11.64 -23.99 -5.80
N VAL A 73 -10.91 -22.91 -5.46
CA VAL A 73 -10.97 -21.63 -6.18
C VAL A 73 -10.52 -21.78 -7.64
N MET A 74 -9.49 -22.61 -7.89
CA MET A 74 -9.02 -22.90 -9.25
C MET A 74 -10.01 -23.73 -10.06
N SER A 75 -10.67 -24.72 -9.42
CA SER A 75 -11.63 -25.60 -10.09
C SER A 75 -12.92 -24.88 -10.52
N GLU A 76 -13.37 -23.89 -9.75
CA GLU A 76 -14.55 -23.10 -10.07
C GLU A 76 -14.35 -22.16 -11.27
N GLU A 77 -13.10 -21.81 -11.59
CA GLU A 77 -12.78 -21.03 -12.79
C GLU A 77 -12.91 -21.86 -14.08
N GLU A 78 -12.62 -23.16 -14.03
CA GLU A 78 -12.75 -24.07 -15.17
C GLU A 78 -14.22 -24.34 -15.53
N GLU A 79 -15.11 -24.39 -14.54
CA GLU A 79 -16.56 -24.59 -14.76
C GLU A 79 -17.32 -23.28 -15.04
N GLY A 80 -16.74 -22.12 -14.69
CA GLY A 80 -17.46 -20.85 -14.52
C GLY A 80 -17.10 -19.71 -15.49
N ARG A 81 -16.59 -19.98 -16.70
CA ARG A 81 -16.42 -18.93 -17.73
C ARG A 81 -17.78 -18.29 -18.04
N ALA A 82 -18.02 -17.10 -17.48
CA ALA A 82 -19.22 -16.24 -17.60
C ALA A 82 -20.26 -16.31 -16.47
N ARG A 83 -19.83 -16.27 -15.20
CA ARG A 83 -20.63 -15.56 -14.19
C ARG A 83 -19.86 -14.33 -13.73
N SER A 84 -20.40 -13.15 -14.04
CA SER A 84 -20.10 -11.91 -13.34
C SER A 84 -20.32 -12.18 -11.86
N ALA A 85 -19.25 -12.47 -11.12
CA ALA A 85 -19.35 -12.62 -9.68
C ALA A 85 -19.93 -11.33 -9.13
N GLU A 86 -20.95 -11.43 -8.29
CA GLU A 86 -21.42 -10.32 -7.47
C GLU A 86 -20.21 -9.81 -6.70
N CYS A 87 -19.71 -8.63 -7.10
CA CYS A 87 -18.75 -7.88 -6.33
C CYS A 87 -19.45 -7.37 -5.09
N ASN A 88 -19.01 -7.81 -3.92
CA ASN A 88 -19.34 -7.21 -2.65
C ASN A 88 -18.17 -6.32 -2.24
N PRO A 89 -18.12 -5.06 -2.69
CA PRO A 89 -17.04 -4.16 -2.31
C PRO A 89 -17.00 -3.97 -0.80
N ALA A 90 -15.79 -3.90 -0.26
CA ALA A 90 -15.59 -3.58 1.16
C ALA A 90 -16.23 -2.24 1.51
N ASP A 91 -16.73 -2.14 2.74
CA ASP A 91 -17.26 -0.89 3.27
C ASP A 91 -16.13 0.15 3.37
N THR A 92 -16.25 1.21 2.59
CA THR A 92 -15.33 2.35 2.60
C THR A 92 -15.14 2.90 4.01
N GLN A 93 -16.18 2.85 4.85
CA GLN A 93 -16.13 3.31 6.23
C GLN A 93 -15.22 2.45 7.11
N ASP A 94 -15.23 1.12 6.93
CA ASP A 94 -14.34 0.21 7.67
C ASP A 94 -12.88 0.43 7.29
N ILE A 95 -12.61 0.61 5.98
CA ILE A 95 -11.29 0.96 5.48
C ILE A 95 -10.84 2.28 6.10
N ALA A 96 -11.67 3.32 6.02
CA ALA A 96 -11.37 4.64 6.55
C ALA A 96 -11.04 4.61 8.06
N ASN A 97 -11.89 3.96 8.87
CA ASN A 97 -11.70 3.86 10.32
C ASN A 97 -10.41 3.14 10.69
N SER A 98 -10.07 2.05 9.98
CA SER A 98 -8.82 1.32 10.18
C SER A 98 -7.59 2.19 9.88
N VAL A 99 -7.66 2.98 8.81
CA VAL A 99 -6.56 3.88 8.38
C VAL A 99 -6.38 5.02 9.39
N VAL A 100 -7.47 5.68 9.81
CA VAL A 100 -7.43 6.76 10.83
C VAL A 100 -6.76 6.27 12.10
N ASN A 101 -7.21 5.13 12.63
CA ASN A 101 -6.67 4.57 13.88
C ASN A 101 -5.18 4.25 13.78
N ARG A 102 -4.76 3.67 12.65
CA ARG A 102 -3.37 3.27 12.43
C ARG A 102 -2.43 4.45 12.20
N VAL A 103 -2.79 5.34 11.29
CA VAL A 103 -1.88 6.42 10.85
C VAL A 103 -1.78 7.49 11.93
N SER A 104 -2.90 7.91 12.53
CA SER A 104 -2.91 8.89 13.63
C SER A 104 -2.17 8.35 14.86
N GLY A 105 -2.24 7.03 15.07
CA GLY A 105 -1.47 6.33 16.09
C GLY A 105 0.04 6.34 15.83
N LEU A 106 0.51 6.58 14.61
CA LEU A 106 1.94 6.66 14.28
C LEU A 106 2.45 8.10 14.19
N ILE A 107 1.72 8.97 13.47
CA ILE A 107 2.10 10.36 13.20
C ILE A 107 0.87 11.26 13.39
N PRO A 108 0.74 11.95 14.55
CA PRO A 108 -0.42 12.78 14.88
C PRO A 108 -0.77 13.86 13.85
N SER A 109 0.21 14.50 13.21
CA SER A 109 0.01 15.54 12.20
C SER A 109 -0.64 15.04 10.92
N LEU A 110 -0.70 13.73 10.71
CA LEU A 110 -1.43 13.13 9.59
C LEU A 110 -2.89 12.84 9.91
N LYS A 111 -3.34 13.06 11.16
CA LYS A 111 -4.73 12.78 11.56
C LYS A 111 -5.73 13.53 10.69
N ASP A 112 -5.59 14.84 10.59
CA ASP A 112 -6.53 15.68 9.83
C ASP A 112 -6.55 15.29 8.34
N VAL A 113 -5.38 14.93 7.80
CA VAL A 113 -5.25 14.44 6.41
C VAL A 113 -6.02 13.15 6.21
N VAL A 114 -5.89 12.19 7.12
CA VAL A 114 -6.55 10.89 7.00
C VAL A 114 -8.04 10.99 7.26
N ASP A 115 -8.47 11.85 8.19
CA ASP A 115 -9.88 12.18 8.40
C ASP A 115 -10.48 12.80 7.13
N GLU A 116 -9.76 13.69 6.44
CA GLU A 116 -10.21 14.27 5.17
C GLU A 116 -10.25 13.24 4.03
N VAL A 117 -9.29 12.30 3.98
CA VAL A 117 -9.33 11.16 3.05
C VAL A 117 -10.58 10.33 3.30
N ALA A 118 -10.87 9.98 4.55
CA ALA A 118 -12.05 9.19 4.94
C ALA A 118 -13.35 9.86 4.47
N VAL A 119 -13.54 11.13 4.83
CA VAL A 119 -14.73 11.92 4.46
C VAL A 119 -14.92 11.97 2.93
N ASN A 120 -13.84 12.18 2.17
CA ASN A 120 -13.93 12.25 0.72
C ASN A 120 -14.26 10.89 0.07
N LEU A 121 -13.70 9.81 0.59
CA LEU A 121 -14.02 8.47 0.09
C LEU A 121 -15.48 8.10 0.38
N GLU A 122 -15.99 8.43 1.57
CA GLU A 122 -17.42 8.26 1.95
C GLU A 122 -18.34 9.12 1.08
N ALA A 123 -17.93 10.35 0.77
CA ALA A 123 -18.66 11.25 -0.15
C ALA A 123 -18.63 10.79 -1.61
N GLY A 124 -17.87 9.75 -1.93
CA GLY A 124 -17.77 9.18 -3.26
C GLY A 124 -16.73 9.83 -4.17
N ASN A 125 -15.82 10.62 -3.62
CA ASN A 125 -14.77 11.31 -4.35
C ASN A 125 -13.50 10.44 -4.47
N HIS A 126 -12.69 10.72 -5.50
CA HIS A 126 -11.31 10.27 -5.56
C HIS A 126 -10.40 11.30 -4.86
N VAL A 127 -9.33 10.84 -4.21
CA VAL A 127 -8.42 11.70 -3.42
C VAL A 127 -6.99 11.71 -3.97
N MET A 128 -6.39 12.89 -4.09
CA MET A 128 -4.99 13.08 -4.48
C MET A 128 -4.19 13.68 -3.31
N LEU A 129 -3.30 12.87 -2.72
CA LEU A 129 -2.36 13.29 -1.69
C LEU A 129 -1.17 14.03 -2.31
N LEU A 130 -1.00 15.29 -1.95
CA LEU A 130 0.05 16.18 -2.45
C LEU A 130 1.05 16.50 -1.34
N GLY A 131 2.33 16.20 -1.55
CA GLY A 131 3.34 16.58 -0.57
C GLY A 131 4.76 16.25 -0.99
N GLY A 132 5.74 16.81 -0.29
CA GLY A 132 7.15 16.51 -0.56
C GLY A 132 7.53 15.06 -0.27
N PRO A 133 8.72 14.60 -0.71
CA PRO A 133 9.25 13.32 -0.28
C PRO A 133 9.27 13.22 1.24
N GLY A 134 8.96 12.04 1.79
CA GLY A 134 8.99 11.82 3.23
C GLY A 134 7.75 12.27 4.02
N SER A 135 6.77 12.96 3.40
CA SER A 135 5.59 13.48 4.11
C SER A 135 4.59 12.44 4.64
N GLY A 136 4.78 11.15 4.37
CA GLY A 136 3.86 10.10 4.83
C GLY A 136 2.76 9.70 3.85
N LYS A 137 2.71 10.23 2.62
CA LYS A 137 1.75 9.80 1.58
C LYS A 137 1.74 8.28 1.36
N THR A 138 2.91 7.68 1.17
CA THR A 138 3.03 6.23 1.01
C THR A 138 2.62 5.46 2.27
N LEU A 139 2.80 6.04 3.47
CA LEU A 139 2.32 5.42 4.72
C LEU A 139 0.78 5.37 4.76
N ILE A 140 0.11 6.42 4.27
CA ILE A 140 -1.35 6.46 4.15
C ILE A 140 -1.82 5.42 3.10
N LEU A 141 -1.18 5.38 1.93
CA LEU A 141 -1.49 4.37 0.91
C LEU A 141 -1.28 2.93 1.44
N ASP A 142 -0.20 2.70 2.19
CA ASP A 142 0.09 1.40 2.80
C ASP A 142 -0.97 1.03 3.84
N ALA A 143 -1.42 1.99 4.66
CA ALA A 143 -2.49 1.76 5.62
C ALA A 143 -3.81 1.39 4.93
N ILE A 144 -4.17 2.07 3.82
CA ILE A 144 -5.37 1.74 3.05
C ILE A 144 -5.23 0.37 2.38
N TYR A 145 -4.05 0.09 1.82
CA TYR A 145 -3.74 -1.21 1.23
C TYR A 145 -3.92 -2.32 2.26
N GLU A 146 -3.53 -2.12 3.50
CA GLU A 146 -3.66 -3.15 4.53
C GLU A 146 -5.10 -3.29 5.04
N ALA A 147 -5.89 -2.21 5.04
CA ALA A 147 -7.27 -2.20 5.51
C ALA A 147 -8.32 -2.69 4.50
N SER A 148 -8.08 -2.55 3.20
CA SER A 148 -8.99 -3.05 2.15
C SER A 148 -9.04 -4.58 2.12
N SER A 149 -10.03 -5.21 1.47
CA SER A 149 -10.02 -6.65 1.21
C SER A 149 -9.30 -6.95 -0.11
N ASN A 150 -9.57 -6.16 -1.14
CA ASN A 150 -9.01 -6.36 -2.48
C ASN A 150 -8.58 -5.02 -3.14
N PRO A 151 -7.42 -4.46 -2.76
CA PRO A 151 -6.93 -3.19 -3.27
C PRO A 151 -6.19 -3.38 -4.59
N LEU A 152 -6.49 -2.53 -5.57
CA LEU A 152 -5.74 -2.44 -6.81
C LEU A 152 -4.61 -1.41 -6.66
N TYR A 153 -3.41 -1.89 -6.31
CA TYR A 153 -2.22 -1.04 -6.20
C TYR A 153 -1.47 -0.93 -7.52
N ILE A 154 -1.17 0.29 -7.95
CA ILE A 154 -0.43 0.61 -9.17
C ILE A 154 0.70 1.59 -8.83
N ASN A 155 1.95 1.19 -9.10
CA ASN A 155 3.07 2.11 -9.10
C ASN A 155 3.17 2.78 -10.47
N MET A 156 2.90 4.09 -10.53
CA MET A 156 2.81 4.82 -11.78
C MET A 156 4.16 5.07 -12.46
N ALA A 157 5.28 4.93 -11.73
CA ALA A 157 6.61 5.05 -12.32
C ALA A 157 6.89 3.98 -13.39
N ASP A 158 6.34 2.78 -13.21
CA ASP A 158 6.57 1.60 -14.05
C ASP A 158 5.33 1.21 -14.88
N ALA A 159 4.22 1.92 -14.71
CA ALA A 159 2.96 1.59 -15.34
C ALA A 159 2.93 1.91 -16.85
N SER A 160 2.22 1.06 -17.60
CA SER A 160 1.85 1.29 -19.00
C SER A 160 0.34 1.14 -19.16
N ALA A 161 -0.25 1.69 -20.22
CA ALA A 161 -1.69 1.55 -20.47
C ALA A 161 -2.12 0.07 -20.53
N ALA A 162 -1.37 -0.75 -21.28
CA ALA A 162 -1.62 -2.19 -21.36
C ALA A 162 -1.47 -2.87 -20.00
N GLY A 163 -0.45 -2.52 -19.22
CA GLY A 163 -0.26 -3.08 -17.88
C GLY A 163 -1.39 -2.72 -16.90
N ILE A 164 -1.92 -1.50 -16.97
CA ILE A 164 -3.08 -1.10 -16.15
C ILE A 164 -4.33 -1.86 -16.59
N GLU A 165 -4.59 -1.96 -17.89
CA GLU A 165 -5.71 -2.75 -18.43
C GLU A 165 -5.66 -4.20 -17.96
N ASP A 166 -4.49 -4.83 -18.08
CA ASP A 166 -4.31 -6.24 -17.71
C ASP A 166 -4.48 -6.42 -16.19
N LEU A 167 -3.95 -5.51 -15.37
CA LEU A 167 -4.15 -5.53 -13.91
C LEU A 167 -5.63 -5.40 -13.51
N VAL A 168 -6.40 -4.56 -14.20
CA VAL A 168 -7.84 -4.36 -13.92
C VAL A 168 -8.65 -5.58 -14.36
N ILE A 169 -8.35 -6.15 -15.54
CA ILE A 169 -8.97 -7.39 -16.01
C ILE A 169 -8.69 -8.53 -15.03
N GLU A 170 -7.42 -8.69 -14.64
CA GLU A 170 -7.00 -9.75 -13.71
C GLU A 170 -7.62 -9.58 -12.33
N ALA A 171 -7.71 -8.36 -11.82
CA ALA A 171 -8.33 -8.10 -10.53
C ALA A 171 -9.82 -8.47 -10.54
N GLY A 172 -10.54 -8.11 -11.60
CA GLY A 172 -11.97 -8.41 -11.78
C GLY A 172 -12.88 -7.64 -10.82
N CYS A 173 -12.68 -7.84 -9.51
CA CYS A 173 -13.28 -7.11 -8.41
C CYS A 173 -12.20 -6.39 -7.60
N PHE A 174 -12.43 -5.17 -7.14
CA PHE A 174 -11.55 -4.46 -6.22
C PHE A 174 -12.32 -3.36 -5.49
N ASP A 175 -11.86 -3.03 -4.28
CA ASP A 175 -12.54 -2.05 -3.41
C ASP A 175 -12.05 -0.62 -3.69
N VAL A 176 -10.75 -0.50 -3.91
CA VAL A 176 -10.04 0.78 -3.97
C VAL A 176 -8.88 0.70 -4.97
N ILE A 177 -8.63 1.79 -5.68
CA ILE A 177 -7.45 1.97 -6.52
C ILE A 177 -6.42 2.79 -5.74
N LEU A 178 -5.20 2.30 -5.62
CA LEU A 178 -4.09 3.00 -4.97
C LEU A 178 -3.02 3.33 -5.99
N LEU A 179 -2.79 4.61 -6.24
CA LEU A 179 -1.82 5.10 -7.22
C LEU A 179 -0.63 5.73 -6.51
N ASP A 180 0.52 5.07 -6.51
CA ASP A 180 1.76 5.64 -5.96
C ASP A 180 2.62 6.27 -7.07
N GLU A 181 3.38 7.30 -6.70
CA GLU A 181 4.29 8.03 -7.57
C GLU A 181 3.66 8.54 -8.90
N VAL A 182 2.42 9.05 -8.84
CA VAL A 182 1.72 9.59 -10.02
C VAL A 182 2.55 10.63 -10.75
N ASP A 183 3.34 11.42 -10.03
CA ASP A 183 4.21 12.44 -10.62
C ASP A 183 5.35 11.91 -11.50
N LYS A 184 5.58 10.59 -11.49
CA LYS A 184 6.55 9.90 -12.34
C LYS A 184 5.92 9.17 -13.52
N ALA A 185 4.59 9.25 -13.68
CA ALA A 185 3.87 8.59 -14.77
C ALA A 185 4.37 9.03 -16.15
N LYS A 186 4.36 8.11 -17.11
CA LYS A 186 4.57 8.41 -18.53
C LYS A 186 3.25 8.80 -19.19
N ASN A 187 3.26 9.84 -20.04
CA ASN A 187 2.05 10.43 -20.65
C ASN A 187 1.11 9.42 -21.36
N VAL A 188 1.65 8.33 -21.91
CA VAL A 188 0.88 7.35 -22.72
C VAL A 188 0.09 6.37 -21.84
N ALA A 189 0.38 6.27 -20.54
CA ALA A 189 -0.15 5.21 -19.68
C ALA A 189 -1.54 5.51 -19.07
N LEU A 190 -2.03 6.74 -19.12
CA LEU A 190 -3.11 7.19 -18.24
C LEU A 190 -4.53 7.07 -18.81
N SER A 191 -4.68 6.75 -20.10
CA SER A 191 -6.01 6.66 -20.71
C SER A 191 -6.95 5.63 -20.05
N PRO A 192 -6.49 4.40 -19.70
CA PRO A 192 -7.32 3.45 -18.96
C PRO A 192 -7.73 3.98 -17.58
N LEU A 193 -6.80 4.68 -16.91
CA LEU A 193 -7.06 5.23 -15.58
C LEU A 193 -8.09 6.36 -15.64
N LEU A 194 -8.00 7.28 -16.60
CA LEU A 194 -8.97 8.37 -16.74
C LEU A 194 -10.40 7.85 -16.97
N GLN A 195 -10.55 6.75 -17.73
CA GLN A 195 -11.83 6.07 -17.91
C GLN A 195 -12.38 5.47 -16.60
N LEU A 196 -11.52 4.85 -15.79
CA LEU A 196 -11.89 4.30 -14.48
C LEU A 196 -12.26 5.38 -13.45
N LEU A 197 -11.67 6.56 -13.56
CA LEU A 197 -11.92 7.70 -12.68
C LEU A 197 -13.08 8.58 -13.16
N ASP A 198 -13.62 8.32 -14.35
CA ASP A 198 -14.81 9.00 -14.85
C ASP A 198 -16.07 8.50 -14.14
N HIS A 199 -17.14 9.28 -14.24
CA HIS A 199 -18.44 8.94 -13.68
C HIS A 199 -18.92 7.56 -14.17
N GLY A 200 -19.07 6.63 -13.22
CA GLY A 200 -19.53 5.26 -13.46
C GLY A 200 -18.43 4.20 -13.49
N GLY A 201 -17.15 4.58 -13.36
CA GLY A 201 -16.05 3.63 -13.18
C GLY A 201 -15.93 2.61 -14.32
N LYS A 202 -16.07 3.07 -15.58
CA LYS A 202 -16.16 2.17 -16.74
C LYS A 202 -14.85 2.13 -17.49
N LEU A 203 -14.27 0.95 -17.64
CA LEU A 203 -13.12 0.72 -18.50
C LEU A 203 -13.54 -0.09 -19.73
N ARG A 204 -13.37 0.50 -20.92
CA ARG A 204 -13.61 -0.18 -22.19
C ARG A 204 -12.30 -0.53 -22.86
N ILE A 205 -12.05 -1.83 -23.02
CA ILE A 205 -10.84 -2.36 -23.65
C ILE A 205 -11.23 -2.98 -24.97
N THR A 206 -10.60 -2.55 -26.06
CA THR A 206 -10.80 -3.14 -27.39
C THR A 206 -9.48 -3.67 -27.92
N LYS A 207 -9.33 -5.00 -27.96
CA LYS A 207 -8.16 -5.69 -28.50
C LYS A 207 -8.62 -6.72 -29.54
N SER A 208 -8.00 -6.71 -30.72
CA SER A 208 -8.25 -7.68 -31.79
C SER A 208 -9.73 -7.85 -32.19
N GLY A 209 -10.50 -6.76 -32.22
CA GLY A 209 -11.92 -6.77 -32.60
C GLY A 209 -12.88 -7.26 -31.51
N LYS A 210 -12.37 -7.62 -30.32
CA LYS A 210 -13.18 -7.94 -29.15
C LYS A 210 -13.19 -6.75 -28.20
N THR A 211 -14.38 -6.41 -27.69
CA THR A 211 -14.55 -5.37 -26.67
C THR A 211 -14.94 -6.01 -25.34
N THR A 212 -14.16 -5.71 -24.30
CA THR A 212 -14.49 -6.02 -22.91
C THR A 212 -14.83 -4.72 -22.20
N VAL A 213 -15.91 -4.71 -21.42
CA VAL A 213 -16.31 -3.57 -20.59
C VAL A 213 -16.27 -4.04 -19.13
N ILE A 214 -15.54 -3.32 -18.31
CA ILE A 214 -15.47 -3.50 -16.86
C ILE A 214 -16.16 -2.29 -16.24
N GLU A 215 -17.12 -2.53 -15.36
CA GLU A 215 -17.85 -1.47 -14.65
C GLU A 215 -17.62 -1.62 -13.15
N THR A 216 -17.02 -0.61 -12.53
CA THR A 216 -16.72 -0.56 -11.09
C THR A 216 -17.18 0.77 -10.49
N PRO A 217 -18.49 1.09 -10.51
CA PRO A 217 -19.02 2.39 -10.10
C PRO A 217 -18.83 2.70 -8.61
N TRP A 218 -18.63 1.69 -7.77
CA TRP A 218 -18.36 1.82 -6.33
C TRP A 218 -16.90 2.21 -6.03
N VAL A 219 -15.97 1.96 -6.95
CA VAL A 219 -14.55 2.10 -6.67
C VAL A 219 -14.15 3.56 -6.49
N ARG A 220 -13.35 3.80 -5.45
CA ARG A 220 -12.67 5.07 -5.22
C ARG A 220 -11.17 4.91 -5.38
N ALA A 221 -10.49 6.03 -5.61
CA ALA A 221 -9.07 6.04 -5.88
C ALA A 221 -8.38 6.98 -4.89
N VAL A 222 -7.25 6.53 -4.33
CA VAL A 222 -6.34 7.36 -3.55
C VAL A 222 -5.00 7.37 -4.25
N ALA A 223 -4.57 8.57 -4.62
CA ALA A 223 -3.36 8.82 -5.39
C ALA A 223 -2.34 9.58 -4.55
N ALA A 224 -1.05 9.38 -4.82
CA ALA A 224 0.02 10.15 -4.21
C ALA A 224 0.92 10.77 -5.29
N ALA A 225 1.18 12.07 -5.16
CA ALA A 225 2.06 12.80 -6.05
C ALA A 225 2.96 13.79 -5.28
N ASN A 226 4.16 14.01 -5.82
CA ASN A 226 5.00 15.13 -5.43
C ASN A 226 4.68 16.38 -6.30
N PRO A 227 4.00 17.40 -5.77
CA PRO A 227 3.58 18.57 -6.55
C PRO A 227 4.76 19.45 -7.02
N PHE A 228 5.95 19.26 -6.44
CA PHE A 228 7.16 20.00 -6.78
C PHE A 228 7.91 19.41 -7.97
N ASN A 229 7.47 18.26 -8.51
CA ASN A 229 8.08 17.69 -9.70
C ASN A 229 7.75 18.56 -10.93
N PRO A 230 8.74 19.19 -11.58
CA PRO A 230 8.49 20.12 -12.69
C PRO A 230 7.79 19.46 -13.89
N ARG A 231 7.97 18.15 -14.06
CA ARG A 231 7.35 17.38 -15.15
C ARG A 231 5.84 17.23 -14.98
N LEU A 232 5.36 17.28 -13.75
CA LEU A 232 3.96 17.06 -13.43
C LEU A 232 3.07 18.15 -14.04
N ARG A 233 3.37 19.43 -13.75
CA ARG A 233 2.58 20.56 -14.27
C ARG A 233 2.75 20.79 -15.76
N ALA A 234 3.88 20.36 -16.34
CA ALA A 234 4.11 20.41 -17.77
C ALA A 234 3.38 19.30 -18.55
N SER A 235 2.80 18.32 -17.85
CA SER A 235 2.14 17.19 -18.47
C SER A 235 0.71 17.53 -18.87
N ASN A 236 0.35 17.19 -20.11
CA ASN A 236 -0.99 17.42 -20.67
C ASN A 236 -2.12 16.63 -19.98
N TRP A 237 -1.79 15.58 -19.21
CA TRP A 237 -2.74 14.77 -18.46
C TRP A 237 -2.98 15.25 -17.03
N TRP A 238 -2.16 16.16 -16.51
CA TRP A 238 -2.25 16.58 -15.11
C TRP A 238 -3.56 17.30 -14.80
N MET A 239 -3.98 18.24 -15.66
CA MET A 239 -5.24 18.96 -15.47
C MET A 239 -6.46 18.02 -15.57
N PRO A 240 -6.59 17.14 -16.59
CA PRO A 240 -7.64 16.12 -16.60
C PRO A 240 -7.66 15.23 -15.37
N LEU A 241 -6.49 14.85 -14.84
CA LEU A 241 -6.43 14.02 -13.64
C LEU A 241 -6.95 14.81 -12.43
N MET A 242 -6.44 16.02 -12.21
CA MET A 242 -6.83 16.86 -11.07
C MET A 242 -8.31 17.27 -11.08
N ASP A 243 -8.96 17.31 -12.24
CA ASP A 243 -10.41 17.55 -12.36
C ASP A 243 -11.25 16.40 -11.75
N ARG A 244 -10.68 15.19 -11.66
CA ARG A 244 -11.33 14.00 -11.12
C ARG A 244 -10.97 13.70 -9.65
N PHE A 245 -10.00 14.42 -9.10
CA PHE A 245 -9.47 14.19 -7.75
C PHE A 245 -9.66 15.41 -6.85
N VAL A 246 -9.98 15.17 -5.59
CA VAL A 246 -9.91 16.18 -4.53
C VAL A 246 -8.45 16.25 -4.04
N PRO A 247 -7.76 17.39 -4.18
CA PRO A 247 -6.39 17.56 -3.67
C PRO A 247 -6.40 17.70 -2.14
N ILE A 248 -5.53 16.93 -1.47
CA ILE A 248 -5.26 17.06 -0.03
C ILE A 248 -3.76 17.26 0.17
N GLU A 249 -3.39 18.35 0.84
CA GLU A 249 -2.00 18.63 1.17
C GLU A 249 -1.54 17.81 2.38
N VAL A 250 -0.41 17.13 2.25
CA VAL A 250 0.15 16.29 3.31
C VAL A 250 1.34 17.00 3.95
N PRO A 251 1.25 17.38 5.24
CA PRO A 251 2.29 18.12 5.93
C PRO A 251 3.53 17.26 6.14
N GLN A 252 4.67 17.93 6.36
CA GLN A 252 5.88 17.23 6.79
C GLN A 252 5.80 16.96 8.30
N PRO A 253 6.07 15.73 8.76
CA PRO A 253 6.12 15.42 10.18
C PRO A 253 7.17 16.24 10.91
N SER A 254 6.87 16.65 12.14
CA SER A 254 7.84 17.33 13.00
C SER A 254 8.92 16.38 13.51
N VAL A 255 10.01 16.92 14.05
CA VAL A 255 11.10 16.14 14.67
C VAL A 255 10.55 15.22 15.77
N ASP A 256 9.68 15.74 16.63
CA ASP A 256 9.10 15.02 17.76
C ASP A 256 8.32 13.79 17.29
N GLU A 257 7.54 13.97 16.22
CA GLU A 257 6.74 12.90 15.61
C GLU A 257 7.62 11.87 14.93
N ILE A 258 8.70 12.28 14.26
CA ILE A 258 9.64 11.35 13.66
C ILE A 258 10.33 10.50 14.73
N VAL A 259 10.75 11.10 15.85
CA VAL A 259 11.35 10.36 16.97
C VAL A 259 10.32 9.41 17.59
N ALA A 260 9.09 9.86 17.81
CA ALA A 260 8.01 9.01 18.32
C ALA A 260 7.69 7.83 17.37
N PHE A 261 7.66 8.10 16.06
CA PHE A 261 7.52 7.07 15.02
C PHE A 261 8.67 6.07 15.07
N MET A 262 9.92 6.53 15.19
CA MET A 262 11.09 5.66 15.31
C MET A 262 10.99 4.75 16.55
N SER A 263 10.58 5.28 17.70
CA SER A 263 10.39 4.49 18.92
C SER A 263 9.32 3.41 18.75
N LYS A 264 8.18 3.74 18.14
CA LYS A 264 7.09 2.79 17.86
C LYS A 264 7.54 1.68 16.91
N VAL A 265 8.19 2.04 15.81
CA VAL A 265 8.66 1.09 14.79
C VAL A 265 9.73 0.14 15.34
N ALA A 266 10.62 0.66 16.18
CA ALA A 266 11.69 -0.14 16.76
C ALA A 266 11.27 -0.89 18.04
N ASN A 267 10.06 -0.62 18.55
CA ASN A 267 9.56 -1.12 19.83
C ASN A 267 10.59 -0.97 20.96
N THR A 268 11.26 0.19 21.02
CA THR A 268 12.28 0.53 22.01
C THR A 268 12.35 2.04 22.16
N GLU A 269 12.82 2.49 23.32
CA GLU A 269 13.17 3.89 23.49
C GLU A 269 14.36 4.25 22.60
N ILE A 270 14.22 5.36 21.88
CA ILE A 270 15.26 5.91 21.02
C ILE A 270 16.18 6.80 21.86
N PRO A 271 17.52 6.62 21.79
CA PRO A 271 18.46 7.45 22.53
C PRO A 271 18.31 8.94 22.22
N SER A 272 18.53 9.80 23.22
CA SER A 272 18.37 11.26 23.11
C SER A 272 19.22 11.89 22.00
N TRP A 273 20.43 11.38 21.76
CA TRP A 273 21.31 11.88 20.69
C TRP A 273 20.74 11.70 19.28
N VAL A 274 19.76 10.80 19.09
CA VAL A 274 19.11 10.62 17.79
C VAL A 274 18.30 11.86 17.44
N ARG A 275 17.62 12.48 18.42
CA ARG A 275 16.86 13.72 18.22
C ARG A 275 17.76 14.82 17.65
N GLU A 276 18.94 15.04 18.24
CA GLU A 276 19.90 16.04 17.78
C GLU A 276 20.29 15.83 16.30
N LEU A 277 20.47 14.57 15.89
CA LEU A 277 20.76 14.24 14.50
C LEU A 277 19.54 14.45 13.60
N ILE A 278 18.34 14.10 14.05
CA ILE A 278 17.12 14.33 13.26
C ILE A 278 16.92 15.83 13.03
N GLU A 279 17.06 16.67 14.07
CA GLU A 279 16.97 18.13 13.98
C GLU A 279 17.96 18.68 12.95
N LYS A 280 19.20 18.18 12.96
CA LYS A 280 20.27 18.61 12.04
C LYS A 280 20.04 18.22 10.58
N TYR A 281 19.30 17.13 10.33
CA TYR A 281 19.15 16.53 8.99
C TYR A 281 17.68 16.43 8.53
N ILE A 282 16.77 17.15 9.18
CA ILE A 282 15.32 17.10 8.91
C ILE A 282 14.98 17.45 7.46
N ASP A 283 15.75 18.35 6.85
CA ASP A 283 15.60 18.82 5.47
C ASP A 283 15.79 17.74 4.40
N ALA A 284 16.45 16.64 4.75
CA ALA A 284 16.75 15.51 3.87
C ALA A 284 16.19 14.18 4.40
N LEU A 285 15.54 14.18 5.56
CA LEU A 285 15.05 12.97 6.19
C LEU A 285 13.70 12.56 5.60
N THR A 286 13.53 11.26 5.40
CA THR A 286 12.25 10.66 5.02
C THR A 286 11.83 9.66 6.09
N LEU A 287 10.53 9.40 6.24
CA LEU A 287 10.03 8.37 7.16
C LEU A 287 10.64 6.99 6.89
N ARG A 288 10.85 6.63 5.62
CA ARG A 288 11.56 5.39 5.24
C ARG A 288 12.98 5.35 5.80
N LYS A 289 13.70 6.48 5.75
CA LYS A 289 15.05 6.57 6.31
C LYS A 289 15.03 6.55 7.84
N ALA A 290 14.05 7.21 8.46
CA ALA A 290 13.83 7.18 9.90
C ALA A 290 13.58 5.76 10.41
N GLU A 291 12.72 4.99 9.74
CA GLU A 291 12.48 3.57 10.03
C GLU A 291 13.77 2.73 9.92
N GLN A 292 14.55 2.91 8.85
CA GLN A 292 15.82 2.19 8.68
C GLN A 292 16.81 2.50 9.81
N ILE A 293 16.89 3.77 10.23
CA ILE A 293 17.73 4.20 11.34
C ILE A 293 17.24 3.59 12.65
N ALA A 294 15.93 3.61 12.91
CA ALA A 294 15.33 3.06 14.12
C ALA A 294 15.63 1.56 14.27
N LYS A 295 15.42 0.79 13.19
CA LYS A 295 15.75 -0.64 13.14
C LYS A 295 17.25 -0.90 13.36
N TYR A 296 18.11 -0.06 12.77
CA TYR A 296 19.57 -0.17 12.94
C TYR A 296 20.01 0.11 14.38
N VAL A 297 19.48 1.18 15.00
CA VAL A 297 19.78 1.57 16.39
C VAL A 297 19.36 0.45 17.33
N ALA A 298 18.10 0.00 17.26
CA ALA A 298 17.59 -1.05 18.13
C ALA A 298 18.37 -2.36 18.00
N THR A 299 18.68 -2.78 16.78
CA THR A 299 19.46 -4.00 16.53
C THR A 299 20.90 -3.86 17.03
N SER A 300 21.51 -2.68 16.89
CA SER A 300 22.89 -2.45 17.32
C SER A 300 23.03 -2.40 18.84
N LEU A 301 22.07 -1.76 19.53
CA LEU A 301 21.98 -1.76 21.00
C LEU A 301 21.79 -3.17 21.53
N ARG A 302 20.87 -3.96 20.95
CA ARG A 302 20.65 -5.37 21.32
C ARG A 302 21.90 -6.23 21.14
N ARG A 303 22.74 -5.90 20.16
CA ARG A 303 24.02 -6.58 19.91
C ARG A 303 25.18 -6.03 20.76
N GLY A 304 24.91 -5.14 21.72
CA GLY A 304 25.92 -4.61 22.65
C GLY A 304 26.95 -3.69 22.00
N ARG A 305 26.64 -3.04 20.88
CA ARG A 305 27.54 -2.04 20.29
C ARG A 305 27.56 -0.76 21.13
N SER A 306 28.72 -0.12 21.27
CA SER A 306 28.84 1.15 21.99
C SER A 306 28.05 2.26 21.28
N GLU A 307 27.46 3.16 22.08
CA GLU A 307 26.64 4.25 21.55
C GLU A 307 27.40 5.15 20.58
N ASP A 308 28.68 5.45 20.84
CA ASP A 308 29.51 6.29 19.97
C ASP A 308 29.64 5.71 18.56
N VAL A 309 29.79 4.38 18.45
CA VAL A 309 29.90 3.69 17.15
C VAL A 309 28.57 3.73 16.41
N ILE A 310 27.46 3.57 17.13
CA ILE A 310 26.10 3.67 16.56
C ILE A 310 25.84 5.10 16.09
N LYS A 311 26.11 6.11 16.92
CA LYS A 311 25.93 7.54 16.63
C LYS A 311 26.73 7.94 15.39
N ALA A 312 28.02 7.59 15.34
CA ALA A 312 28.87 7.89 14.18
C ALA A 312 28.36 7.23 12.89
N ARG A 313 27.80 6.02 12.98
CA ARG A 313 27.21 5.36 11.80
C ARG A 313 25.91 6.01 11.35
N VAL A 314 25.02 6.35 12.28
CA VAL A 314 23.75 7.03 11.97
C VAL A 314 24.01 8.40 11.35
N GLU A 315 24.93 9.18 11.91
CA GLU A 315 25.32 10.47 11.35
C GLU A 315 25.87 10.32 9.93
N ARG A 316 26.72 9.31 9.65
CA ARG A 316 27.20 9.04 8.29
C ARG A 316 26.07 8.69 7.32
N ILE A 317 25.07 7.93 7.75
CA ILE A 317 23.89 7.60 6.93
C ILE A 317 23.13 8.89 6.56
N LEU A 318 22.93 9.78 7.52
CA LEU A 318 22.22 11.06 7.33
C LEU A 318 23.01 12.02 6.44
N GLN A 319 24.32 12.17 6.66
CA GLN A 319 25.22 12.95 5.80
C GLN A 319 25.17 12.48 4.35
N THR A 320 25.26 11.16 4.14
CA THR A 320 25.19 10.57 2.80
C THR A 320 23.83 10.85 2.15
N THR A 321 22.74 10.70 2.92
CA THR A 321 21.38 10.95 2.43
C THR A 321 21.19 12.41 2.02
N ARG A 322 21.66 13.36 2.84
CA ARG A 322 21.61 14.79 2.54
C ARG A 322 22.41 15.13 1.29
N ALA A 323 23.64 14.61 1.17
CA ALA A 323 24.49 14.83 0.00
C ALA A 323 23.84 14.34 -1.30
N ILE A 324 23.12 13.21 -1.26
CA ILE A 324 22.36 12.70 -2.41
C ILE A 324 21.17 13.62 -2.71
N ALA A 325 20.39 14.00 -1.71
CA ALA A 325 19.22 14.86 -1.87
C ALA A 325 19.58 16.24 -2.46
N THR A 326 20.70 16.83 -2.02
CA THR A 326 21.19 18.12 -2.56
C THR A 326 21.74 18.05 -3.97
N LYS A 327 22.15 16.87 -4.45
CA LYS A 327 22.59 16.68 -5.85
C LYS A 327 21.43 16.50 -6.83
N ILE A 328 20.22 16.22 -6.32
CA ILE A 328 19.01 15.95 -7.11
C ILE A 328 18.13 17.21 -7.25
N LYS A 329 18.30 18.20 -6.37
CA LYS A 329 17.72 19.55 -6.52
C LYS A 329 18.52 20.38 -7.51
#